data_AF-A0A0K0SVA2-F1
#
_entry.id   AF-A0A0K0SVA2-F1
#
_cell.length_a   1.000
_cell.length_b   1.000
_cell.length_c   1.000
_cell.angle_alpha   90.00
_cell.angle_beta   90.00
_cell.angle_gamma   90.00
#
_symmetry.space_group_name_H-M   'P 1'
#
loop_
_entity.id
_entity.type
_entity.pdbx_description
1 polymer ?
#
loop_
_entity_poly.entity_id
_entity_poly.type
_entity_poly.pdbx_seq_one_letter_code
_entity_poly.pdbx_strand_id
1 'polypeptide(L)'
;MHTTNKIQSLALLGGVSKVSFERVAATDWRFLHSKAGILICLWSVLPYLLMACATELLKTTRAQSWWLAVSAVMVMLAIAAYYHTLFVRPDAQGALIFLFLPLVQCLITFGAFILIRFLAGLDK
;
A
#
# COMPACT_ATOMS: atom_id res chain seq x y z
N MET A 1 -11.31 13.56 12.48
CA MET A 1 -9.92 14.04 12.59
C MET A 1 -8.95 12.97 13.08
N HIS A 2 -9.14 12.36 14.26
CA HIS A 2 -8.18 11.39 14.78
C HIS A 2 -7.98 10.14 13.88
N THR A 3 -9.04 9.61 13.27
CA THR A 3 -8.96 8.43 12.39
C THR A 3 -8.27 8.71 11.06
N THR A 4 -8.54 9.86 10.43
CA THR A 4 -7.86 10.32 9.21
C THR A 4 -6.34 10.36 9.39
N ASN A 5 -5.86 10.97 10.47
CA ASN A 5 -4.42 11.06 10.76
C ASN A 5 -3.79 9.65 10.89
N LYS A 6 -4.49 8.71 11.55
CA LYS A 6 -4.01 7.32 11.66
C LYS A 6 -3.86 6.64 10.30
N ILE A 7 -4.83 6.84 9.40
CA ILE A 7 -4.79 6.24 8.06
C ILE A 7 -3.69 6.87 7.21
N GLN A 8 -3.50 8.19 7.31
CA GLN A 8 -2.38 8.88 6.67
C GLN A 8 -1.02 8.41 7.21
N SER A 9 -0.88 8.23 8.53
CA SER A 9 0.33 7.64 9.11
C SER A 9 0.58 6.21 8.64
N LEU A 10 -0.47 5.39 8.49
CA LEU A 10 -0.35 4.03 7.93
C LEU A 10 0.05 4.07 6.45
N ALA A 11 -0.48 5.00 5.68
CA ALA A 11 -0.09 5.21 4.28
C ALA A 11 1.38 5.59 4.17
N LEU A 12 1.82 6.53 5.01
CA LEU A 12 3.22 6.92 5.09
C LEU A 12 4.11 5.74 5.48
N LEU A 13 3.74 4.98 6.53
CA LEU A 13 4.46 3.79 6.96
C LEU A 13 4.59 2.78 5.83
N GLY A 14 3.49 2.52 5.11
CA GLY A 14 3.47 1.62 3.96
C GLY A 14 4.40 2.09 2.84
N GLY A 15 4.29 3.36 2.44
CA GLY A 15 5.14 3.95 1.40
C GLY A 15 6.62 3.93 1.76
N VAL A 16 6.98 4.38 2.97
CA VAL A 16 8.38 4.36 3.46
C VAL A 16 8.91 2.92 3.49
N SER A 17 8.12 1.97 3.99
CA SER A 17 8.51 0.55 4.01
C SER A 17 8.81 0.02 2.62
N LYS A 18 8.01 0.39 1.60
CA LYS A 18 8.29 -0.03 0.21
C LYS A 18 9.57 0.55 -0.32
N VAL A 19 9.81 1.85 -0.17
CA VAL A 19 11.07 2.47 -0.58
C VAL A 19 12.27 1.79 0.11
N SER A 20 12.14 1.45 1.40
CA SER A 20 13.17 0.70 2.12
C SER A 20 13.41 -0.70 1.54
N PHE A 21 12.35 -1.45 1.21
CA PHE A 21 12.51 -2.77 0.60
C PHE A 21 13.08 -2.70 -0.82
N GLU A 22 12.68 -1.72 -1.62
CA GLU A 22 13.27 -1.47 -2.95
C GLU A 22 14.76 -1.18 -2.86
N ARG A 23 15.19 -0.36 -1.89
CA ARG A 23 16.60 -0.10 -1.60
C ARG A 23 17.35 -1.39 -1.25
N VAL A 24 16.77 -2.23 -0.41
CA VAL A 24 17.37 -3.53 -0.02
C VAL A 24 17.48 -4.43 -1.25
N ALA A 25 16.42 -4.55 -2.05
CA ALA A 25 16.40 -5.38 -3.25
C ALA A 25 17.42 -4.92 -4.31
N ALA A 26 17.54 -3.61 -4.50
CA ALA A 26 18.51 -3.01 -5.42
C ALA A 26 19.95 -2.99 -4.88
N THR A 27 20.18 -3.47 -3.65
CA THR A 27 21.47 -3.46 -2.93
C THR A 27 22.05 -2.05 -2.66
N ASP A 28 21.48 -0.99 -3.24
CA ASP A 28 21.81 0.41 -3.00
C ASP A 28 20.74 1.34 -3.62
N TRP A 29 20.88 2.65 -3.46
CA TRP A 29 20.03 3.68 -4.09
C TRP A 29 20.22 3.84 -5.60
N ARG A 30 21.13 3.08 -6.22
CA ARG A 30 21.45 3.18 -7.65
C ARG A 30 20.24 2.93 -8.55
N PHE A 31 19.18 2.26 -8.07
CA PHE A 31 17.94 2.11 -8.82
C PHE A 31 17.28 3.46 -9.16
N LEU A 32 17.47 4.50 -8.34
CA LEU A 32 16.96 5.85 -8.61
C LEU A 32 17.67 6.55 -9.77
N HIS A 33 18.82 6.04 -10.22
CA HIS A 33 19.52 6.60 -11.39
C HIS A 33 18.99 6.03 -12.71
N SER A 34 18.19 4.96 -12.65
CA SER A 34 17.54 4.36 -13.82
C SER A 34 16.07 4.75 -13.89
N LYS A 35 15.61 5.09 -15.11
CA LYS A 35 14.18 5.37 -15.36
C LYS A 35 13.30 4.23 -14.86
N ALA A 36 13.72 2.98 -15.11
CA ALA A 36 12.97 1.79 -14.71
C ALA A 36 12.87 1.66 -13.18
N GLY A 37 13.95 1.94 -12.44
CA GLY A 37 13.94 1.86 -10.98
C GLY A 37 13.10 2.96 -10.33
N ILE A 38 13.10 4.17 -10.90
CA ILE A 38 12.17 5.24 -10.46
C ILE A 38 10.72 4.80 -10.68
N LEU A 39 10.40 4.25 -11.87
CA LEU A 39 9.06 3.79 -12.20
C LEU A 39 8.58 2.68 -11.25
N ILE A 40 9.44 1.70 -10.94
CA ILE A 40 9.12 0.61 -9.99
C ILE A 40 8.89 1.16 -8.57
N CYS A 41 9.71 2.11 -8.12
CA CYS A 41 9.57 2.74 -6.81
C CYS A 41 8.27 3.55 -6.70
N LEU A 42 7.94 4.35 -7.73
CA LEU A 42 6.67 5.07 -7.78
C LEU A 42 5.48 4.11 -7.83
N TRP A 43 5.61 3.03 -8.59
CA TRP A 43 4.61 1.98 -8.68
C TRP A 43 4.34 1.31 -7.33
N SER A 44 5.39 0.99 -6.56
CA SER A 44 5.24 0.36 -5.25
C SER A 44 4.68 1.29 -4.18
N VAL A 45 4.84 2.61 -4.33
CA VAL A 45 4.25 3.63 -3.44
C VAL A 45 2.80 3.97 -3.81
N LEU A 46 2.40 3.80 -5.07
CA LEU A 46 1.07 4.18 -5.58
C LEU A 46 -0.13 3.69 -4.73
N PRO A 47 -0.20 2.43 -4.26
CA PRO A 47 -1.35 1.96 -3.48
C PRO A 47 -1.57 2.77 -2.20
N TYR A 48 -0.49 3.27 -1.60
CA TYR A 48 -0.54 4.05 -0.36
C TYR A 48 -0.96 5.49 -0.60
N LEU A 49 -0.60 6.07 -1.75
CA LEU A 49 -1.14 7.36 -2.18
C LEU A 49 -2.65 7.28 -2.42
N LEU A 50 -3.10 6.23 -3.12
CA LEU A 50 -4.53 5.96 -3.31
C LEU A 50 -5.24 5.77 -1.97
N MET A 51 -4.61 5.07 -1.03
CA MET A 51 -5.13 4.85 0.32
C MET A 51 -5.33 6.16 1.10
N ALA A 52 -4.34 7.06 1.04
CA ALA A 52 -4.42 8.39 1.63
C ALA A 52 -5.54 9.22 0.97
N CYS A 53 -5.58 9.29 -0.36
CA CYS A 53 -6.61 10.03 -1.10
C CYS A 53 -8.03 9.55 -0.82
N ALA A 54 -8.25 8.23 -0.76
CA ALA A 54 -9.56 7.66 -0.45
C ALA A 54 -10.10 8.07 0.93
N THR A 55 -9.20 8.36 1.88
CA THR A 55 -9.58 8.81 3.23
C THR A 55 -10.31 10.15 3.20
N GLU A 56 -9.91 11.06 2.31
CA GLU A 56 -10.56 12.37 2.15
C GLU A 56 -11.99 12.27 1.57
N LEU A 57 -12.27 11.16 0.86
CA LEU A 57 -13.57 10.87 0.25
C LEU A 57 -14.53 10.15 1.21
N LEU A 58 -14.01 9.47 2.24
CA LEU A 58 -14.77 8.75 3.25
C LEU A 58 -14.98 9.61 4.50
N LYS A 59 -16.14 10.28 4.57
CA LYS A 59 -16.42 11.27 5.64
C LYS A 59 -17.13 10.71 6.88
N THR A 60 -17.77 9.54 6.80
CA THR A 60 -18.51 8.98 7.95
C THR A 60 -17.58 8.20 8.87
N THR A 61 -17.80 8.29 10.19
CA THR A 61 -16.96 7.61 11.20
C THR A 61 -16.91 6.09 10.98
N ARG A 62 -18.03 5.47 10.62
CA ARG A 62 -18.13 4.03 10.32
C ARG A 62 -17.26 3.66 9.10
N ALA A 63 -17.40 4.39 8.00
CA ALA A 63 -16.60 4.16 6.80
C ALA A 63 -15.10 4.37 7.05
N GLN A 64 -14.73 5.40 7.82
CA GLN A 64 -13.33 5.62 8.22
C GLN A 64 -12.79 4.48 9.10
N SER A 65 -13.61 3.90 9.98
CA SER A 65 -13.18 2.76 10.80
C SER A 65 -12.95 1.50 9.97
N TRP A 66 -13.84 1.20 9.01
CA TRP A 66 -13.64 0.09 8.07
C TRP A 66 -12.43 0.34 7.18
N TRP A 67 -12.26 1.57 6.71
CA TRP A 67 -11.11 1.96 5.90
C TRP A 67 -9.79 1.81 6.66
N LEU A 68 -9.76 2.20 7.94
CA LEU A 68 -8.61 2.01 8.81
C LEU A 68 -8.25 0.53 8.95
N ALA A 69 -9.24 -0.34 9.16
CA ALA A 69 -9.00 -1.78 9.28
C ALA A 69 -8.41 -2.38 8.00
N VAL A 70 -9.01 -2.07 6.84
CA VAL A 70 -8.50 -2.49 5.52
C VAL A 70 -7.07 -1.98 5.30
N SER A 71 -6.83 -0.70 5.60
CA SER A 71 -5.52 -0.05 5.46
C SER A 71 -4.44 -0.75 6.30
N ALA A 72 -4.75 -1.04 7.57
CA ALA A 72 -3.83 -1.70 8.48
C ALA A 72 -3.48 -3.12 8.00
N VAL A 73 -4.49 -3.92 7.63
CA VAL A 73 -4.29 -5.28 7.11
C VAL A 73 -3.44 -5.26 5.84
N MET A 74 -3.75 -4.34 4.91
CA MET A 74 -3.04 -4.23 3.65
C MET A 74 -1.56 -3.86 3.87
N VAL A 75 -1.26 -2.92 4.75
CA VAL A 75 0.13 -2.54 5.10
C VAL A 75 0.87 -3.73 5.72
N MET A 76 0.26 -4.41 6.71
CA MET A 76 0.90 -5.55 7.39
C MET A 76 1.19 -6.71 6.43
N LEU A 77 0.22 -7.12 5.62
CA LEU A 77 0.39 -8.20 4.64
C LEU A 77 1.47 -7.84 3.62
N ALA A 78 1.50 -6.59 3.16
CA ALA A 78 2.48 -6.16 2.19
C ALA A 78 3.90 -6.12 2.77
N ILE A 79 4.08 -5.73 4.04
CA ILE A 79 5.39 -5.81 4.72
C ILE A 79 5.80 -7.27 4.89
N ALA A 80 4.90 -8.13 5.37
CA ALA A 80 5.17 -9.55 5.58
C ALA A 80 5.58 -10.27 4.28
N ALA A 81 4.88 -9.98 3.18
CA ALA A 81 5.16 -10.56 1.88
C ALA A 81 6.54 -10.17 1.33
N TYR A 82 6.90 -8.88 1.44
CA TYR A 82 8.24 -8.41 1.05
C TYR A 82 9.33 -8.98 1.94
N TYR A 83 9.10 -9.01 3.26
CA TYR A 83 10.03 -9.61 4.20
C TYR A 83 10.29 -11.08 3.90
N HIS A 84 9.22 -11.86 3.70
CA HIS A 84 9.32 -13.28 3.38
C HIS A 84 10.10 -13.52 2.08
N THR A 85 9.84 -12.71 1.05
CA THR A 85 10.48 -12.84 -0.27
C THR A 85 11.97 -12.46 -0.23
N LEU A 86 12.32 -11.39 0.50
CA LEU A 86 13.71 -10.92 0.54
C LEU A 86 14.59 -11.68 1.52
N PHE A 87 14.04 -12.16 2.64
CA PHE A 87 14.84 -12.69 3.75
C PHE A 87 14.59 -14.16 4.09
N VAL A 88 13.42 -14.73 3.77
CA VAL A 88 13.08 -16.11 4.15
C VAL A 88 13.28 -17.08 3.00
N ARG A 89 12.80 -16.73 1.81
CA ARG A 89 12.97 -17.53 0.58
C ARG A 89 13.33 -16.62 -0.60
N PRO A 90 14.60 -16.18 -0.69
CA PRO A 90 15.06 -15.43 -1.85
C PRO A 90 15.12 -16.35 -3.07
N ASP A 91 14.16 -16.24 -3.97
CA ASP A 91 14.15 -16.89 -5.27
C ASP A 91 14.14 -15.86 -6.40
N ALA A 92 14.60 -16.26 -7.60
CA ALA A 92 14.63 -15.36 -8.76
C ALA A 92 13.23 -14.91 -9.19
N GLN A 93 12.19 -15.70 -8.89
CA GLN A 93 10.79 -15.35 -9.15
C GLN A 93 10.24 -14.34 -8.14
N GLY A 94 10.83 -14.23 -6.95
CA GLY A 94 10.47 -13.30 -5.89
C GLY A 94 10.56 -11.84 -6.33
N ALA A 95 11.40 -11.51 -7.31
CA ALA A 95 11.45 -10.18 -7.91
C ALA A 95 10.11 -9.75 -8.55
N LEU A 96 9.27 -10.69 -8.96
CA LEU A 96 7.94 -10.39 -9.51
C LEU A 96 6.99 -9.77 -8.47
N ILE A 97 7.26 -9.97 -7.17
CA ILE A 97 6.43 -9.41 -6.11
C ILE A 97 6.42 -7.88 -6.14
N PHE A 98 7.52 -7.25 -6.56
CA PHE A 98 7.64 -5.81 -6.69
C PHE A 98 6.73 -5.23 -7.79
N LEU A 99 6.31 -6.06 -8.75
CA LEU A 99 5.38 -5.67 -9.81
C LEU A 99 3.93 -6.02 -9.45
N PHE A 100 3.68 -7.26 -9.01
CA PHE A 100 2.32 -7.76 -8.81
C PHE A 100 1.71 -7.36 -7.47
N LEU A 101 2.49 -7.24 -6.40
CA LEU A 101 1.92 -6.90 -5.10
C LEU A 101 1.33 -5.48 -5.08
N PRO A 102 1.98 -4.44 -5.62
CA PRO A 102 1.34 -3.13 -5.75
C PRO A 102 0.09 -3.17 -6.63
N LEU A 103 0.05 -3.98 -7.69
CA LEU A 103 -1.14 -4.17 -8.51
C LEU A 103 -2.32 -4.71 -7.69
N VAL A 104 -2.09 -5.78 -6.94
CA VAL A 104 -3.10 -6.39 -6.06
C VAL A 104 -3.54 -5.40 -4.98
N GLN A 105 -2.62 -4.63 -4.39
CA GLN A 105 -2.95 -3.61 -3.40
C GLN A 105 -3.81 -2.48 -3.99
N CYS A 106 -3.53 -2.04 -5.22
CA CYS A 106 -4.38 -1.08 -5.93
C CYS A 106 -5.78 -1.65 -6.14
N LEU A 107 -5.90 -2.89 -6.63
CA LEU A 107 -7.20 -3.54 -6.86
C LEU A 107 -8.00 -3.68 -5.56
N ILE A 108 -7.36 -4.10 -4.46
CA ILE A 108 -7.98 -4.18 -3.14
C ILE A 108 -8.41 -2.79 -2.66
N THR A 109 -7.56 -1.77 -2.84
CA THR A 109 -7.85 -0.38 -2.43
C THR A 109 -9.08 0.15 -3.17
N PHE A 110 -9.16 -0.03 -4.49
CA PHE A 110 -10.33 0.36 -5.28
C PHE A 110 -11.58 -0.44 -4.90
N GLY A 111 -11.48 -1.77 -4.83
CA GLY A 111 -12.61 -2.63 -4.49
C GLY A 111 -13.16 -2.36 -3.10
N ALA A 112 -12.29 -2.25 -2.10
CA ALA A 112 -12.69 -1.92 -0.74
C ALA A 112 -13.27 -0.50 -0.64
N PHE A 113 -12.72 0.48 -1.36
CA PHE A 113 -13.29 1.83 -1.40
C PHE A 113 -14.72 1.83 -1.94
N ILE A 114 -14.97 1.17 -3.07
CA ILE A 114 -16.31 1.06 -3.67
C ILE A 114 -17.27 0.36 -2.71
N LEU A 115 -16.85 -0.78 -2.15
CA LEU A 115 -17.66 -1.56 -1.22
C LEU A 115 -18.03 -0.75 0.03
N ILE A 116 -17.07 -0.07 0.65
CA ILE A 116 -17.30 0.75 1.83
C ILE A 116 -18.23 1.93 1.51
N ARG A 117 -18.05 2.59 0.35
CA ARG A 117 -18.93 3.67 -0.10
C ARG A 117 -20.37 3.19 -0.29
N PHE A 118 -20.54 2.02 -0.90
CA PHE A 118 -21.85 1.41 -1.12
C PHE A 118 -22.53 1.07 0.21
N LEU A 119 -21.85 0.32 1.08
CA LEU A 119 -22.38 -0.09 2.39
C LEU A 119 -22.70 1.11 3.29
N ALA A 120 -21.84 2.13 3.33
CA ALA A 120 -22.11 3.34 4.09
C ALA A 120 -23.22 4.23 3.47
N GLY A 121 -23.59 3.98 2.21
CA GLY A 121 -24.71 4.64 1.53
C GLY A 121 -26.07 3.97 1.81
N LEU A 122 -26.08 2.67 2.10
CA LEU A 122 -27.29 1.91 2.47
C LEU A 122 -27.82 2.26 3.86
N ASP A 123 -27.03 2.93 4.68
CA ASP A 123 -27.41 3.39 6.03
C ASP A 123 -28.17 4.74 6.04
N LYS A 124 -28.48 5.31 4.87
CA LYS A 124 -29.26 6.56 4.71
C LYS A 124 -30.69 6.27 4.34
#